data_AF-A0A1E5H2H5-F1
#
_entry.id   AF-A0A1E5H2H5-F1
#
_cell.length_a   1.000
_cell.length_b   1.000
_cell.length_c   1.000
_cell.angle_alpha   90.00
_cell.angle_beta   90.00
_cell.angle_gamma   90.00
#
_symmetry.space_group_name_H-M   'P 1'
#
loop_
_entity.id
_entity.type
_entity.pdbx_description
1 polymer ?
#
loop_
_entity_poly.entity_id
_entity_poly.type
_entity_poly.pdbx_seq_one_letter_code
_entity_poly.pdbx_strand_id
1 'polypeptide(L)' 'MKQTNLEVKLIGENGNIFNLLGIVSKELKQKGFLDEANQLWKDVQENAKSYEEALTIIQEYVVII' A
#
# COMPACT_ATOMS: atom_id res chain seq x y z
N MET A 1 8.26 7.48 9.87
CA MET A 1 7.23 8.27 9.17
C MET A 1 6.25 7.31 8.56
N LYS A 2 4.95 7.49 8.78
CA LYS A 2 3.90 6.82 8.02
C LYS A 2 2.74 7.79 7.79
N GLN A 3 2.05 7.53 6.70
CA GLN A 3 1.12 8.31 5.87
C GLN A 3 1.79 9.37 4.99
N THR A 4 1.79 9.07 3.68
CA THR A 4 2.01 10.05 2.61
C THR A 4 0.70 10.81 2.35
N ASN A 5 0.75 12.01 1.79
CA ASN A 5 -0.45 12.74 1.35
C ASN A 5 -1.00 12.21 0.01
N LEU A 6 -0.74 10.94 -0.31
CA LEU A 6 -1.09 10.32 -1.59
C LEU A 6 -2.41 9.59 -1.48
N GLU A 7 -3.30 9.88 -2.43
CA GLU A 7 -4.55 9.16 -2.62
C GLU A 7 -4.34 8.08 -3.69
N VAL A 8 -4.71 6.84 -3.37
CA VAL A 8 -4.61 5.70 -4.29
C VAL A 8 -5.97 5.04 -4.42
N LYS A 9 -6.43 4.92 -5.67
CA LYS A 9 -7.70 4.28 -5.98
C LYS A 9 -7.60 2.76 -5.84
N LEU A 10 -8.23 2.21 -4.80
CA LEU A 10 -8.34 0.76 -4.59
C LEU A 10 -9.79 0.29 -4.41
N ILE A 11 -10.73 1.19 -4.11
CA ILE A 11 -12.14 0.80 -3.96
C ILE A 11 -12.68 0.37 -5.33
N GLY A 12 -13.22 -0.85 -5.39
CA GLY A 12 -13.73 -1.46 -6.61
C GLY A 12 -12.67 -2.18 -7.45
N GLU A 13 -11.40 -2.17 -7.03
CA GLU A 13 -10.38 -3.05 -7.61
C GLU A 13 -10.67 -4.50 -7.22
N ASN A 14 -10.82 -5.38 -8.22
CA ASN A 14 -11.03 -6.80 -7.99
C ASN A 14 -9.69 -7.52 -8.02
N GLY A 15 -8.98 -7.51 -6.89
CA GLY A 15 -7.64 -8.10 -6.81
C GLY A 15 -7.27 -8.59 -5.41
N ASN A 16 -6.40 -9.61 -5.39
CA ASN A 16 -5.75 -10.04 -4.15
C ASN A 16 -4.79 -8.96 -3.62
N ILE A 17 -4.25 -9.17 -2.41
CA ILE A 17 -3.39 -8.18 -1.76
C ILE A 17 -2.14 -7.84 -2.57
N PHE A 18 -1.56 -8.79 -3.32
CA PHE A 18 -0.38 -8.55 -4.14
C PHE A 18 -0.67 -7.61 -5.31
N ASN A 19 -1.87 -7.69 -5.89
CA ASN A 19 -2.33 -6.73 -6.88
C ASN A 19 -2.41 -5.32 -6.29
N LEU A 20 -3.03 -5.17 -5.12
CA LEU A 20 -3.17 -3.89 -4.44
C LEU A 20 -1.80 -3.30 -4.05
N LEU A 21 -0.88 -4.11 -3.53
CA LEU A 21 0.50 -3.70 -3.26
C LEU A 21 1.22 -3.23 -4.53
N GLY A 22 1.00 -3.91 -5.65
CA GLY A 22 1.53 -3.50 -6.95
C GLY A 22 1.06 -2.10 -7.36
N ILE A 23 -0.25 -1.84 -7.23
CA ILE A 23 -0.86 -0.53 -7.54
C ILE A 23 -0.29 0.55 -6.62
N VAL A 24 -0.34 0.35 -5.30
CA VAL A 24 0.12 1.34 -4.32
C VAL A 24 1.63 1.60 -4.45
N SER A 25 2.43 0.55 -4.59
CA SER A 25 3.89 0.66 -4.75
C SER A 25 4.26 1.41 -6.03
N LYS A 26 3.50 1.20 -7.12
CA LYS A 26 3.69 1.95 -8.37
C LYS A 26 3.40 3.43 -8.17
N GLU A 27 2.27 3.78 -7.54
CA GLU A 27 1.88 5.18 -7.34
C GLU A 27 2.88 5.91 -6.41
N LEU A 28 3.28 5.28 -5.30
CA LEU A 28 4.32 5.80 -4.40
C LEU A 28 5.61 6.12 -5.16
N LYS A 29 6.09 5.18 -5.99
CA LYS A 29 7.31 5.38 -6.79
C LYS A 29 7.17 6.51 -7.80
N GLN A 30 6.01 6.64 -8.46
CA GLN A 30 5.74 7.73 -9.41
C GLN A 30 5.74 9.11 -8.75
N LYS A 31 5.46 9.19 -7.45
CA LYS A 31 5.46 10.43 -6.67
C LYS A 31 6.75 10.67 -5.88
N GLY A 32 7.76 9.81 -6.04
CA GLY A 32 9.06 9.95 -5.40
C GLY A 32 9.19 9.31 -4.02
N PHE A 33 8.15 8.62 -3.53
CA PHE A 33 8.15 7.90 -2.25
C PHE A 33 8.76 6.50 -2.40
N LEU A 34 10.03 6.44 -2.84
CA LEU A 34 10.72 5.18 -3.16
C LEU A 34 10.95 4.31 -1.91
N ASP A 35 11.31 4.94 -0.80
CA ASP A 35 11.59 4.25 0.46
C ASP A 35 10.31 3.70 1.08
N GLU A 36 9.23 4.48 1.07
CA GLU A 36 7.90 4.06 1.50
C GLU A 36 7.37 2.92 0.65
N ALA A 37 7.60 2.95 -0.67
CA ALA A 37 7.21 1.86 -1.54
C ALA A 37 7.93 0.55 -1.17
N ASN A 38 9.21 0.61 -0.81
CA ASN A 38 9.98 -0.56 -0.37
C ASN A 38 9.56 -1.02 1.03
N GLN A 39 9.31 -0.08 1.95
CA GLN A 39 8.91 -0.39 3.31
C GLN A 39 7.50 -0.98 3.37
N LEU A 40 6.56 -0.50 2.54
CA LEU A 40 5.21 -1.07 2.43
C LEU A 40 5.25 -2.57 2.15
N TRP A 41 6.10 -2.99 1.20
CA TRP A 41 6.25 -4.41 0.88
C TRP A 41 6.76 -5.22 2.05
N LYS A 42 7.80 -4.74 2.74
CA LYS A 42 8.35 -5.40 3.92
C LYS A 42 7.31 -5.50 5.03
N ASP A 43 6.64 -4.39 5.33
CA ASP A 43 5.69 -4.32 6.43
C ASP A 43 4.51 -5.28 6.21
N VAL A 44 4.00 -5.38 4.98
CA VAL A 44 2.93 -6.34 4.68
C VAL A 44 3.44 -7.78 4.70
N GLN A 45 4.64 -8.07 4.19
CA GLN A 45 5.22 -9.42 4.22
C GLN A 45 5.55 -9.91 5.64
N GLU A 46 6.01 -9.02 6.51
CA GLU A 46 6.47 -9.35 7.86
C GLU A 46 5.31 -9.36 8.88
N ASN A 47 4.31 -8.49 8.71
CA ASN A 47 3.30 -8.25 9.74
C ASN A 47 1.89 -8.69 9.39
N ALA A 48 1.51 -8.76 8.10
CA ALA A 48 0.15 -9.13 7.74
C ALA A 48 -0.06 -10.66 7.74
N LYS A 49 -1.06 -11.12 8.47
CA LYS A 49 -1.50 -12.53 8.49
C LYS A 49 -2.86 -12.75 7.84
N SER A 50 -3.53 -11.66 7.46
CA SER A 50 -4.81 -11.67 6.77
C SER A 50 -4.86 -10.58 5.71
N TYR A 51 -5.87 -10.67 4.85
CA TYR A 51 -6.13 -9.67 3.83
C TYR A 51 -6.47 -8.31 4.45
N GLU A 52 -7.26 -8.31 5.52
CA GLU A 52 -7.70 -7.12 6.25
C GLU A 52 -6.54 -6.44 6.99
N GLU A 53 -5.63 -7.22 7.59
CA GLU A 53 -4.41 -6.68 8.21
C GLU A 53 -3.52 -6.02 7.16
N ALA A 54 -3.37 -6.65 5.99
CA ALA A 54 -2.59 -6.06 4.92
C ALA A 54 -3.22 -4.78 4.36
N LEU A 55 -4.55 -4.73 4.23
CA LEU A 55 -5.28 -3.50 3.88
C LEU A 55 -5.10 -2.40 4.93
N THR A 56 -5.07 -2.77 6.21
CA THR A 56 -4.83 -1.82 7.31
C THR A 56 -3.43 -1.23 7.19
N ILE A 57 -2.42 -2.07 6.94
CA ILE A 57 -1.04 -1.59 6.73
C ILE A 57 -0.96 -0.69 5.50
N ILE A 58 -1.63 -1.01 4.39
CA ILE A 58 -1.67 -0.14 3.20
C ILE A 58 -2.22 1.26 3.55
N GLN A 59 -3.27 1.34 4.36
CA GLN A 59 -3.85 2.62 4.81
C GLN A 59 -2.88 3.45 5.66
N GLU A 60 -1.89 2.83 6.30
CA GLU A 60 -0.83 3.57 6.99
C GLU A 60 0.11 4.28 6.01
N TYR A 61 0.13 3.94 4.72
CA TYR A 61 1.02 4.58 3.73
C TYR A 61 0.29 5.57 2.84
N VAL A 62 -0.96 5.30 2.50
CA VAL A 62 -1.75 6.07 1.53
C VAL A 62 -3.19 6.22 1.98
N VAL A 63 -3.86 7.25 1.49
CA VAL A 63 -5.30 7.38 1.60
C VAL A 63 -5.94 6.51 0.51
N ILE A 64 -6.75 5.53 0.91
CA ILE A 64 -7.49 4.70 -0.04
C ILE A 64 -8.74 5.46 -0.50
N ILE A 65 -8.92 5.56 -1.83
CA ILE A 65 -10.11 6.13 -2.47
C ILE A 65 -10.71 5.19 -3.52
#